data_AF-A0A498FZ29-F1
#
_entry.id   AF-A0A498FZ29-F1
#
_cell.length_a   1.000
_cell.length_b   1.000
_cell.length_c   1.000
_cell.angle_alpha   90.00
_cell.angle_beta   90.00
_cell.angle_gamma   90.00
#
_symmetry.space_group_name_H-M   'P 1'
#
loop_
_entity.id
_entity.type
_entity.pdbx_description
1 polymer ?
#
loop_
_entity_poly.entity_id
_entity_poly.type
_entity_poly.pdbx_seq_one_letter_code
_entity_poly.pdbx_strand_id
1 'polypeptide(L)'
;FCEKPLAPTLEEAEEMRDAARDADGVAGCAFNYRFVPAIQYAKGLIEDGELGEIHHVRGRYLQDWLVDPEAPWAWRMDKDLAGSGALGDLGAHTIDLVRFLVGDSDVAGDITRVSGHLQTFVDERPVPGTDEYKPVTVDDAYTAQAEFENGAVGSFEASRFAD
;
A
#
# COMPACT_ATOMS: atom_id res chain seq x y z
N PHE A 1 11.13 15.73 1.76
CA PHE A 1 11.12 14.28 1.57
C PHE A 1 10.57 13.64 2.83
N CYS A 2 9.60 12.73 2.71
CA CYS A 2 8.91 12.08 3.84
C CYS A 2 8.79 10.57 3.62
N GLU A 3 8.61 9.82 4.71
CA GLU A 3 8.29 8.39 4.64
C GLU A 3 6.87 8.14 4.11
N LYS A 4 6.60 6.88 3.77
CA LYS A 4 5.25 6.41 3.46
C LYS A 4 4.53 5.86 4.72
N PRO A 5 3.18 5.73 4.70
CA PRO A 5 2.27 6.47 3.84
C PRO A 5 2.42 7.98 4.07
N LEU A 6 1.92 8.81 3.13
CA LEU A 6 2.12 10.26 3.20
C LEU A 6 1.63 10.84 4.54
N ALA A 7 0.49 10.35 5.03
CA ALA A 7 -0.05 10.61 6.35
C ALA A 7 -0.93 9.43 6.80
N PRO A 8 -1.29 9.32 8.10
CA PRO A 8 -2.25 8.33 8.61
C PRO A 8 -3.67 8.52 8.10
N THR A 9 -4.06 9.76 7.76
CA THR A 9 -5.40 10.10 7.27
C THR A 9 -5.37 10.79 5.90
N LEU A 10 -6.51 10.75 5.19
CA LEU A 10 -6.64 11.46 3.92
C LEU A 10 -6.56 12.98 4.11
N GLU A 11 -7.25 13.51 5.12
CA GLU A 11 -7.28 14.96 5.41
C GLU A 11 -5.86 15.52 5.60
N GLU A 12 -5.06 14.88 6.46
CA GLU A 12 -3.66 15.27 6.67
C GLU A 12 -2.80 15.11 5.40
N ALA A 13 -3.04 14.06 4.61
CA ALA A 13 -2.35 13.85 3.34
C ALA A 13 -2.68 14.95 2.31
N GLU A 14 -3.91 15.44 2.29
CA GLU A 14 -4.33 16.56 1.44
C GLU A 14 -3.71 17.88 1.89
N GLU A 15 -3.67 18.15 3.19
CA GLU A 15 -2.96 19.31 3.74
C GLU A 15 -1.47 19.30 3.36
N MET A 16 -0.81 18.13 3.48
CA MET A 16 0.58 17.96 3.06
C MET A 16 0.78 18.14 1.55
N ARG A 17 -0.16 17.63 0.73
CA ARG A 17 -0.16 17.83 -0.73
C ARG A 17 -0.27 19.31 -1.08
N ASP A 18 -1.16 20.05 -0.44
CA ASP A 18 -1.42 21.44 -0.75
C ASP A 18 -0.27 22.33 -0.29
N ALA A 19 0.28 22.08 0.90
CA ALA A 19 1.50 22.73 1.36
C ALA A 19 2.70 22.45 0.43
N ALA A 20 2.82 21.22 -0.08
CA ALA A 20 3.86 20.86 -1.04
C ALA A 20 3.67 21.53 -2.41
N ARG A 21 2.43 21.76 -2.84
CA ARG A 21 2.09 22.44 -4.11
C ARG A 21 2.49 23.92 -4.08
N ASP A 22 2.34 24.56 -2.93
CA ASP A 22 2.63 25.99 -2.75
C ASP A 22 4.11 26.28 -2.42
N ALA A 23 4.91 25.25 -2.20
CA ALA A 23 6.33 25.39 -1.87
C ALA A 23 7.21 25.50 -3.13
N ASP A 24 8.29 26.30 -3.05
CA ASP A 24 9.31 26.41 -4.12
C ASP A 24 10.20 25.16 -4.25
N GLY A 25 10.05 24.18 -3.34
CA GLY A 25 10.89 22.99 -3.24
C GLY A 25 10.31 21.75 -3.91
N VAL A 26 11.15 20.72 -4.07
CA VAL A 26 10.69 19.40 -4.53
C VAL A 26 10.16 18.59 -3.36
N ALA A 27 8.89 18.21 -3.44
CA ALA A 27 8.27 17.26 -2.52
C ALA A 27 8.42 15.82 -3.02
N GLY A 28 8.57 14.89 -2.09
CA GLY A 28 8.70 13.47 -2.40
C GLY A 28 8.33 12.60 -1.19
N CYS A 29 7.67 11.49 -1.48
CA CYS A 29 7.30 10.45 -0.53
C CYS A 29 8.11 9.18 -0.85
N ALA A 30 8.56 8.47 0.18
CA ALA A 30 9.55 7.38 0.07
C ALA A 30 8.97 6.05 -0.47
N PHE A 31 8.33 6.06 -1.64
CA PHE A 31 7.99 4.84 -2.38
C PHE A 31 9.21 4.31 -3.14
N ASN A 32 10.17 3.81 -2.37
CA ASN A 32 11.50 3.41 -2.86
C ASN A 32 11.47 2.26 -3.89
N TYR A 33 10.47 1.38 -3.85
CA TYR A 33 10.38 0.24 -4.79
C TYR A 33 10.25 0.67 -6.25
N ARG A 34 9.76 1.89 -6.54
CA ARG A 34 9.76 2.45 -7.90
C ARG A 34 11.15 2.44 -8.52
N PHE A 35 12.20 2.59 -7.72
CA PHE A 35 13.58 2.75 -8.18
C PHE A 35 14.35 1.42 -8.31
N VAL A 36 13.71 0.29 -8.03
CA VAL A 36 14.32 -1.03 -8.32
C VAL A 36 14.55 -1.14 -9.83
N PRO A 37 15.76 -1.51 -10.30
CA PRO A 37 16.06 -1.52 -11.74
C PRO A 37 15.10 -2.37 -12.58
N ALA A 38 14.63 -3.49 -12.04
CA ALA A 38 13.64 -4.33 -12.71
C ALA A 38 12.27 -3.63 -12.87
N ILE A 39 11.86 -2.81 -11.91
CA ILE A 39 10.61 -2.03 -11.98
C ILE A 39 10.75 -0.90 -13.01
N GLN A 40 11.89 -0.20 -13.03
CA GLN A 40 12.20 0.82 -14.03
C GLN A 40 12.23 0.22 -15.44
N TYR A 41 12.82 -0.96 -15.61
CA TYR A 41 12.83 -1.66 -16.89
C TYR A 41 11.42 -2.09 -17.32
N ALA A 42 10.63 -2.65 -16.41
CA ALA A 42 9.24 -3.02 -16.69
C ALA A 42 8.39 -1.82 -17.12
N LYS A 43 8.60 -0.65 -16.49
CA LYS A 43 7.96 0.59 -16.91
C LYS A 43 8.30 0.95 -18.35
N GLY A 44 9.57 0.91 -18.73
CA GLY A 44 9.99 1.18 -20.11
C GLY A 44 9.30 0.25 -21.12
N LEU A 45 9.22 -1.05 -20.84
CA LEU A 45 8.50 -1.99 -21.72
C LEU A 45 7.02 -1.65 -21.88
N ILE A 46 6.36 -1.18 -20.82
CA ILE A 46 4.96 -0.77 -20.87
C ILE A 46 4.80 0.51 -21.69
N GLU A 47 5.63 1.52 -21.44
CA GLU A 47 5.61 2.81 -22.15
C GLU A 47 5.96 2.65 -23.64
N ASP A 48 6.84 1.71 -23.97
CA ASP A 48 7.20 1.35 -25.35
C ASP A 48 6.10 0.54 -26.06
N GLY A 49 5.03 0.15 -25.35
CA GLY A 49 3.89 -0.59 -25.90
C GLY A 49 4.14 -2.08 -26.14
N GLU A 50 5.24 -2.63 -25.63
CA GLU A 50 5.64 -4.03 -25.83
C GLU A 50 4.63 -5.04 -25.26
N LEU A 51 3.81 -4.61 -24.29
CA LEU A 51 2.77 -5.43 -23.66
C LEU A 51 1.40 -5.31 -24.35
N GLY A 52 1.23 -4.35 -25.28
CA GLY A 52 -0.06 -4.03 -25.87
C GLY A 52 -1.07 -3.51 -24.85
N GLU A 53 -2.34 -3.83 -25.05
CA GLU A 53 -3.43 -3.40 -24.15
C GLU A 53 -3.38 -4.15 -22.82
N ILE A 54 -3.34 -3.40 -21.71
CA ILE A 54 -3.38 -3.98 -20.37
C ILE A 54 -4.83 -4.32 -20.01
N HIS A 55 -5.13 -5.60 -19.85
CA HIS A 55 -6.46 -6.08 -19.41
C HIS A 55 -6.50 -6.50 -17.93
N HIS A 56 -5.36 -6.86 -17.36
CA HIS A 56 -5.27 -7.39 -16.00
C HIS A 56 -4.08 -6.83 -15.25
N VAL A 57 -4.32 -6.39 -14.01
CA VAL A 57 -3.28 -5.94 -13.09
C VAL A 57 -3.35 -6.74 -11.80
N ARG A 58 -2.23 -7.26 -11.32
CA ARG A 58 -2.17 -8.02 -10.06
C ARG A 58 -1.02 -7.53 -9.22
N GLY A 59 -1.31 -7.21 -7.97
CA GLY A 59 -0.31 -6.75 -7.02
C GLY A 59 -0.41 -7.50 -5.71
N ARG A 60 0.72 -7.99 -5.19
CA ARG A 60 0.78 -8.71 -3.92
C ARG A 60 1.97 -8.27 -3.11
N TYR A 61 1.77 -8.03 -1.81
CA TYR A 61 2.86 -7.87 -0.86
C TYR A 61 2.63 -8.78 0.34
N LEU A 62 3.33 -9.90 0.33
CA LEU A 62 3.15 -10.99 1.26
C LEU A 62 4.35 -11.06 2.20
N GLN A 63 4.09 -11.01 3.50
CA GLN A 63 5.06 -11.20 4.56
C GLN A 63 4.46 -12.07 5.67
N ASP A 64 5.31 -12.58 6.54
CA ASP A 64 5.02 -13.57 7.58
C ASP A 64 5.46 -13.10 8.99
N TRP A 65 5.97 -11.88 9.13
CA TRP A 65 6.62 -11.42 10.38
C TRP A 65 5.66 -11.26 11.58
N LEU A 66 4.34 -11.37 11.39
CA LEU A 66 3.33 -11.38 12.45
C LEU A 66 2.56 -12.70 12.57
N VAL A 67 2.96 -13.77 11.88
CA VAL A 67 2.29 -15.07 11.96
C VAL A 67 2.27 -15.61 13.39
N ASP A 68 3.34 -15.39 14.16
CA ASP A 68 3.40 -15.73 15.58
C ASP A 68 2.46 -14.82 16.40
N PRO A 69 1.41 -15.36 17.06
CA PRO A 69 0.52 -14.58 17.92
C PRO A 69 1.25 -13.90 19.09
N GLU A 70 2.37 -14.47 19.53
CA GLU A 70 3.18 -13.92 20.63
C GLU A 70 4.21 -12.89 20.16
N ALA A 71 4.24 -12.54 18.86
CA ALA A 71 5.04 -11.42 18.38
C ALA A 71 4.61 -10.13 19.10
N PRO A 72 5.58 -9.31 19.57
CA PRO A 72 5.31 -8.21 20.47
C PRO A 72 4.44 -7.13 19.84
N TRP A 73 3.58 -6.54 20.66
CA TRP A 73 2.78 -5.39 20.27
C TRP A 73 3.65 -4.20 19.89
N ALA A 74 3.30 -3.51 18.81
CA ALA A 74 3.98 -2.31 18.33
C ALA A 74 2.99 -1.27 17.78
N TRP A 75 3.44 -0.03 17.63
CA TRP A 75 2.62 1.09 17.10
C TRP A 75 1.97 0.79 15.74
N ARG A 76 2.55 -0.11 14.93
CA ARG A 76 1.99 -0.56 13.63
C ARG A 76 0.70 -1.37 13.73
N MET A 77 0.30 -1.73 14.96
CA MET A 77 -0.93 -2.47 15.29
C MET A 77 -2.01 -1.54 15.86
N ASP A 78 -1.71 -0.25 15.98
CA ASP A 78 -2.58 0.76 16.57
C ASP A 78 -3.11 1.69 15.48
N LYS A 79 -4.43 1.71 15.29
CA LYS A 79 -5.08 2.54 14.28
C LYS A 79 -4.88 4.03 14.50
N ASP A 80 -4.82 4.49 15.75
CA ASP A 80 -4.70 5.92 16.04
C ASP A 80 -3.27 6.42 15.78
N LEU A 81 -2.27 5.52 15.81
CA LEU A 81 -0.88 5.83 15.50
C LEU A 81 -0.49 5.58 14.04
N ALA A 82 -0.98 4.49 13.45
CA ALA A 82 -0.58 4.04 12.11
C ALA A 82 -1.62 4.31 11.01
N GLY A 83 -2.88 4.58 11.37
CA GLY A 83 -4.02 4.72 10.47
C GLY A 83 -4.58 3.39 9.97
N SER A 84 -3.72 2.47 9.54
CA SER A 84 -4.07 1.10 9.12
C SER A 84 -2.89 0.14 9.29
N GLY A 85 -3.13 -1.15 9.00
CA GLY A 85 -2.15 -2.20 9.19
C GLY A 85 -1.49 -2.57 7.87
N ALA A 86 -1.72 -3.80 7.40
CA ALA A 86 -1.14 -4.29 6.15
C ALA A 86 -1.52 -3.41 4.94
N LEU A 87 -2.71 -2.83 4.92
CA LEU A 87 -3.18 -1.92 3.88
C LEU A 87 -2.24 -0.71 3.69
N GLY A 88 -1.98 0.05 4.75
CA GLY A 88 -1.15 1.26 4.68
C GLY A 88 0.35 0.96 4.64
N ASP A 89 0.78 -0.10 5.32
CA ASP A 89 2.20 -0.43 5.41
C ASP A 89 2.71 -1.15 4.15
N LEU A 90 2.00 -2.16 3.68
CA LEU A 90 2.39 -3.00 2.55
C LEU A 90 1.60 -2.65 1.29
N GLY A 91 0.27 -2.54 1.41
CA GLY A 91 -0.64 -2.24 0.30
C GLY A 91 -0.32 -0.93 -0.40
N ALA A 92 0.06 0.10 0.35
CA ALA A 92 0.44 1.39 -0.22
C ALA A 92 1.57 1.27 -1.25
N HIS A 93 2.56 0.41 -1.02
CA HIS A 93 3.62 0.16 -2.02
C HIS A 93 3.10 -0.54 -3.27
N THR A 94 2.21 -1.52 -3.12
CA THR A 94 1.61 -2.22 -4.25
C THR A 94 0.76 -1.28 -5.09
N ILE A 95 -0.09 -0.47 -4.46
CA ILE A 95 -0.92 0.53 -5.14
C ILE A 95 -0.06 1.59 -5.81
N ASP A 96 0.99 2.05 -5.14
CA ASP A 96 1.97 2.97 -5.70
C ASP A 96 2.64 2.43 -6.98
N LEU A 97 3.12 1.19 -6.96
CA LEU A 97 3.74 0.54 -8.11
C LEU A 97 2.76 0.36 -9.27
N VAL A 98 1.51 0.01 -8.97
CA VAL A 98 0.45 -0.12 -9.97
C VAL A 98 0.21 1.22 -10.65
N ARG A 99 0.04 2.30 -9.89
CA ARG A 99 -0.13 3.64 -10.46
C ARG A 99 1.11 4.10 -11.23
N PHE A 100 2.30 3.74 -10.76
CA PHE A 100 3.56 4.08 -11.43
C PHE A 100 3.74 3.36 -12.78
N LEU A 101 3.33 2.09 -12.86
CA LEU A 101 3.53 1.23 -14.04
C LEU A 101 2.42 1.39 -15.08
N VAL A 102 1.16 1.48 -14.65
CA VAL A 102 0.00 1.43 -15.57
C VAL A 102 -0.99 2.59 -15.38
N GLY A 103 -0.74 3.50 -14.44
CA GLY A 103 -1.66 4.60 -14.12
C GLY A 103 -1.70 5.73 -15.14
N ASP A 104 -0.89 5.68 -16.19
CA ASP A 104 -1.01 6.60 -17.32
C ASP A 104 -2.28 6.29 -18.12
N SER A 105 -3.00 7.33 -18.55
CA SER A 105 -4.24 7.20 -19.32
C SER A 105 -4.07 6.49 -20.66
N ASP A 106 -2.88 6.55 -21.25
CA ASP A 106 -2.56 5.82 -22.49
C ASP A 106 -2.27 4.33 -22.24
N VAL A 107 -2.16 3.90 -20.97
CA VAL A 107 -1.93 2.50 -20.57
C VAL A 107 -3.18 1.88 -19.97
N ALA A 108 -3.46 2.13 -18.70
CA ALA A 108 -4.68 1.67 -18.02
C ALA A 108 -5.48 2.80 -17.35
N GLY A 109 -4.83 3.92 -17.05
CA GLY A 109 -5.40 5.05 -16.34
C GLY A 109 -5.57 4.81 -14.84
N ASP A 110 -6.27 5.73 -14.18
CA ASP A 110 -6.49 5.66 -12.74
C ASP A 110 -7.40 4.47 -12.35
N ILE A 111 -7.29 4.04 -11.08
CA ILE A 111 -8.25 3.09 -10.49
C ILE A 111 -9.56 3.83 -10.22
N THR A 112 -10.65 3.41 -10.87
CA THR A 112 -11.95 4.09 -10.81
C THR A 112 -12.90 3.47 -9.78
N ARG A 113 -12.75 2.19 -9.48
CA ARG A 113 -13.55 1.48 -8.48
C ARG A 113 -12.72 0.45 -7.73
N VAL A 114 -13.08 0.26 -6.47
CA VAL A 114 -12.49 -0.77 -5.60
C VAL A 114 -13.59 -1.47 -4.78
N SER A 115 -13.41 -2.76 -4.54
CA SER A 115 -14.18 -3.53 -3.57
C SER A 115 -13.21 -4.47 -2.85
N GLY A 116 -13.25 -4.48 -1.52
CA GLY A 116 -12.26 -5.23 -0.76
C GLY A 116 -12.70 -5.57 0.66
N HIS A 117 -11.84 -6.32 1.32
CA HIS A 117 -12.04 -6.83 2.67
C HIS A 117 -10.75 -6.66 3.47
N LEU A 118 -10.92 -6.27 4.74
CA LEU A 118 -9.86 -6.14 5.73
C LEU A 118 -10.07 -7.22 6.78
N GLN A 119 -8.97 -7.82 7.24
CA GLN A 119 -9.02 -8.90 8.21
C GLN A 119 -7.92 -8.74 9.27
N THR A 120 -8.30 -8.95 10.53
CA THR A 120 -7.40 -9.09 11.68
C THR A 120 -7.49 -10.55 12.14
N PHE A 121 -6.36 -11.22 12.30
CA PHE A 121 -6.31 -12.64 12.70
C PHE A 121 -5.94 -12.82 14.18
N VAL A 122 -5.19 -11.86 14.74
CA VAL A 122 -4.79 -11.86 16.16
C VAL A 122 -5.23 -10.55 16.80
N ASP A 123 -6.26 -10.62 17.65
CA ASP A 123 -6.95 -9.44 18.19
C ASP A 123 -6.18 -8.73 19.32
N GLU A 124 -5.27 -9.42 20.01
CA GLU A 124 -4.46 -8.86 21.10
C GLU A 124 -3.05 -9.47 21.08
N ARG A 125 -2.03 -8.69 21.46
CA ARG A 125 -0.62 -9.10 21.46
C ARG A 125 0.12 -8.67 22.73
N PRO A 126 1.16 -9.39 23.16
CA PRO A 126 1.88 -9.09 24.39
C PRO A 126 2.66 -7.78 24.29
N VAL A 127 2.62 -6.96 25.33
CA VAL A 127 3.38 -5.70 25.41
C VAL A 127 4.82 -5.99 25.85
N PRO A 128 5.84 -5.49 25.14
CA PRO A 128 7.24 -5.71 25.51
C PRO A 128 7.56 -5.29 26.96
N GLY A 129 8.08 -6.24 27.74
CA GLY A 129 8.56 -5.98 29.10
C GLY A 129 7.48 -5.93 30.18
N THR A 130 6.24 -6.35 29.87
CA THR A 130 5.15 -6.48 30.84
C THR A 130 4.43 -7.83 30.67
N ASP A 131 3.54 -8.16 31.60
CA ASP A 131 2.62 -9.31 31.50
C ASP A 131 1.26 -8.90 30.87
N GLU A 132 1.20 -7.73 30.23
CA GLU A 132 -0.03 -7.17 29.66
C GLU A 132 -0.16 -7.48 28.17
N TYR A 133 -1.40 -7.55 27.70
CA TYR A 133 -1.73 -7.61 26.28
C TYR A 133 -2.41 -6.30 25.86
N LYS A 134 -2.21 -5.91 24.60
CA LYS A 134 -2.89 -4.77 23.99
C LYS A 134 -3.65 -5.19 22.74
N PRO A 135 -4.80 -4.56 22.46
CA PRO A 135 -5.56 -4.84 21.27
C PRO A 135 -4.80 -4.44 20.00
N VAL A 136 -5.00 -5.23 18.95
CA VAL A 136 -4.66 -4.91 17.57
C VAL A 136 -5.90 -4.29 16.94
N THR A 137 -5.82 -3.03 16.53
CA THR A 137 -6.96 -2.26 16.03
C THR A 137 -6.91 -2.01 14.52
N VAL A 138 -6.03 -2.74 13.83
CA VAL A 138 -5.76 -2.62 12.40
C VAL A 138 -5.84 -3.97 11.70
N ASP A 139 -5.85 -3.95 10.37
CA ASP A 139 -5.83 -5.12 9.52
C ASP A 139 -4.46 -5.82 9.48
N ASP A 140 -4.47 -7.15 9.62
CA ASP A 140 -3.32 -8.03 9.36
C ASP A 140 -3.18 -8.38 7.88
N ALA A 141 -4.31 -8.36 7.16
CA ALA A 141 -4.36 -8.56 5.72
C ALA A 141 -5.50 -7.76 5.07
N TYR A 142 -5.31 -7.42 3.80
CA TYR A 142 -6.39 -6.94 2.93
C TYR A 142 -6.40 -7.70 1.61
N THR A 143 -7.60 -7.79 1.03
CA THR A 143 -7.80 -8.19 -0.36
C THR A 143 -8.70 -7.16 -1.04
N ALA A 144 -8.45 -6.88 -2.31
CA ALA A 144 -9.28 -5.98 -3.08
C ALA A 144 -9.31 -6.37 -4.57
N GLN A 145 -10.45 -6.09 -5.20
CA GLN A 145 -10.62 -6.05 -6.65
C GLN A 145 -10.79 -4.60 -7.09
N ALA A 146 -10.36 -4.29 -8.31
CA ALA A 146 -10.40 -2.95 -8.85
C ALA A 146 -10.80 -2.90 -10.33
N GLU A 147 -11.33 -1.76 -10.76
CA GLU A 147 -11.59 -1.40 -12.15
C GLU A 147 -10.73 -0.18 -12.51
N PHE A 148 -10.11 -0.17 -13.69
CA PHE A 148 -9.31 0.94 -14.21
C PHE A 148 -10.08 1.72 -15.29
N GLU A 149 -9.63 2.92 -15.64
CA GLU A 149 -10.29 3.78 -16.64
C GLU A 149 -10.45 3.11 -18.02
N ASN A 150 -9.45 2.32 -18.45
CA ASN A 150 -9.51 1.58 -19.71
C ASN A 150 -10.39 0.31 -19.65
N GLY A 151 -10.96 -0.02 -18.50
CA GLY A 151 -11.73 -1.25 -18.28
C GLY A 151 -10.90 -2.47 -17.86
N ALA A 152 -9.59 -2.33 -17.65
CA ALA A 152 -8.77 -3.38 -17.05
C ALA A 152 -9.28 -3.72 -15.65
N VAL A 153 -9.07 -4.97 -15.25
CA VAL A 153 -9.45 -5.44 -13.91
C VAL A 153 -8.22 -5.71 -13.05
N GLY A 154 -8.29 -5.23 -11.81
CA GLY A 154 -7.23 -5.34 -10.82
C GLY A 154 -7.55 -6.35 -9.72
N SER A 155 -6.53 -7.04 -9.21
CA SER A 155 -6.59 -7.66 -7.88
C SER A 155 -5.37 -7.32 -7.03
N PHE A 156 -5.61 -6.95 -5.78
CA PHE A 156 -4.59 -6.53 -4.84
C PHE A 156 -4.73 -7.28 -3.54
N GLU A 157 -3.59 -7.62 -2.95
CA GLU A 157 -3.53 -8.29 -1.66
C GLU A 157 -2.27 -7.86 -0.92
N ALA A 158 -2.38 -7.66 0.38
CA ALA A 158 -1.21 -7.70 1.25
C ALA A 158 -1.54 -8.41 2.55
N SER A 159 -0.54 -9.06 3.12
CA SER A 159 -0.70 -9.84 4.34
C SER A 159 0.59 -9.83 5.14
N ARG A 160 0.46 -9.76 6.47
CA ARG A 160 1.52 -10.01 7.44
C ARG A 160 1.49 -11.47 7.97
N PHE A 161 0.64 -12.31 7.37
CA PHE A 161 0.29 -13.69 7.73
C PHE A 161 0.44 -14.67 6.54
N ALA A 162 1.37 -14.43 5.62
CA ALA A 162 1.52 -15.22 4.40
C ALA A 162 2.63 -16.29 4.49
N ASP A 163 2.44 -17.27 5.38
CA ASP A 163 3.29 -18.47 5.57
C ASP A 163 2.77 -19.68 4.77
#